data_AF-A0A944BSI2-F1
#
_entry.id   AF-A0A944BSI2-F1
#
_cell.length_a   1.000
_cell.length_b   1.000
_cell.length_c   1.000
_cell.angle_alpha   90.00
_cell.angle_beta   90.00
_cell.angle_gamma   90.00
#
_symmetry.space_group_name_H-M   'P 1'
#
loop_
_entity.id
_entity.type
_entity.pdbx_description
1 polymer ?
#
loop_
_entity_poly.entity_id
_entity_poly.type
_entity_poly.pdbx_seq_one_letter_code
_entity_poly.pdbx_strand_id
1 'polypeptide(L)'
;MKLNRISGALLACTCFFGVTDAWADTVAVMKLDVLGDKVDAQATQVFEAIRTAIMNAEDFDLDANGGDLTYTEMQMVTGCDKESSIACYDTACETLGAPAIVFGSIKTGGETHVVWYKSGVGVFREVKMTVTDQASADALASKLVVGSKGQLIVTSNVPGADVFVDGKRVGMSAEFKENATPIDLVEGKYIVTIRKDGFTKEDAVSVVIEGDKMAEVHINMAVATDPEVVRRGILIGG
;
A
#
# COMPACT_ATOMS: atom_id res chain seq x y z
N MET A 1 35.82 52.99 27.14
CA MET A 1 34.64 52.43 27.83
C MET A 1 33.44 52.56 26.89
N LYS A 2 33.21 51.57 26.03
CA LYS A 2 32.15 51.61 25.01
C LYS A 2 31.10 50.56 25.36
N LEU A 3 29.87 51.03 25.52
CA LEU A 3 28.67 50.27 25.80
C LEU A 3 28.12 49.55 24.56
N ASN A 4 27.49 48.44 24.88
CA ASN A 4 26.78 47.45 24.09
C ASN A 4 25.64 48.02 23.21
N ARG A 5 25.52 47.53 21.97
CA ARG A 5 24.26 47.46 21.20
C ARG A 5 24.39 46.40 20.10
N ILE A 6 23.89 45.21 20.40
CA ILE A 6 23.59 44.15 19.44
C ILE A 6 22.28 44.55 18.76
N SER A 7 22.31 44.78 17.45
CA SER A 7 21.13 45.07 16.63
C SER A 7 21.02 44.01 15.54
N GLY A 8 19.81 43.51 15.37
CA GLY A 8 19.50 42.20 14.81
C GLY A 8 19.81 42.02 13.33
N ALA A 9 20.33 40.84 13.02
CA ALA A 9 20.12 40.19 11.74
C ALA A 9 18.97 39.20 11.94
N LEU A 10 17.85 39.51 11.28
CA LEU A 10 16.65 38.70 11.19
C LEU A 10 17.01 37.40 10.45
N LEU A 11 17.40 36.36 11.19
CA LEU A 11 17.51 35.02 10.66
C LEU A 11 16.08 34.49 10.53
N ALA A 12 15.47 34.70 9.36
CA ALA A 12 14.28 33.97 8.96
C ALA A 12 14.68 32.50 8.81
N CYS A 13 14.69 31.78 9.93
CA CYS A 13 14.64 30.34 9.96
C CYS A 13 13.24 29.98 9.47
N THR A 14 13.08 29.89 8.15
CA THR A 14 11.98 29.15 7.54
C THR A 14 12.20 27.70 7.94
N CYS A 15 11.71 27.34 9.13
CA CYS A 15 11.31 25.98 9.42
C CYS A 15 10.23 25.67 8.40
N PHE A 16 10.67 25.11 7.27
CA PHE A 16 9.83 24.23 6.47
C PHE A 16 9.48 23.09 7.42
N PHE A 17 8.41 23.26 8.19
CA PHE A 17 7.69 22.14 8.75
C PHE A 17 7.01 21.47 7.55
N GLY A 18 7.82 20.74 6.79
CA GLY A 18 7.32 19.60 6.06
C GLY A 18 6.83 18.65 7.13
N VAL A 19 5.55 18.74 7.47
CA VAL A 19 4.81 17.54 7.83
C VAL A 19 4.79 16.72 6.54
N THR A 20 5.89 16.01 6.26
CA THR A 20 5.79 14.81 5.46
C THR A 20 5.08 13.86 6.39
N ASP A 21 3.75 13.85 6.31
CA ASP A 21 3.01 12.72 6.82
C ASP A 21 3.62 11.50 6.12
N ALA A 22 4.46 10.75 6.83
CA ALA A 22 5.14 9.58 6.32
C ALA A 22 4.09 8.46 6.21
N TRP A 23 3.34 8.48 5.11
CA TRP A 23 2.34 7.47 4.76
C TRP A 23 2.67 6.76 3.45
N ALA A 24 3.93 6.83 3.02
CA ALA A 24 4.40 6.01 1.93
C ALA A 24 4.53 4.57 2.42
N ASP A 25 3.76 3.66 1.82
CA ASP A 25 3.98 2.23 2.04
C ASP A 25 5.36 1.90 1.45
N THR A 26 6.28 1.39 2.27
CA THR A 26 7.59 0.97 1.77
C THR A 26 7.45 -0.33 0.99
N VAL A 27 8.08 -0.39 -0.18
CA VAL A 27 7.98 -1.49 -1.14
C VAL A 27 9.36 -2.02 -1.46
N ALA A 28 9.59 -3.31 -1.19
CA ALA A 28 10.80 -3.99 -1.63
C ALA A 28 10.56 -4.63 -3.01
N VAL A 29 11.27 -4.15 -4.03
CA VAL A 29 11.23 -4.73 -5.38
C VAL A 29 12.33 -5.78 -5.51
N MET A 30 11.97 -7.01 -5.88
CA MET A 30 12.88 -8.13 -6.06
C MET A 30 13.25 -8.31 -7.54
N LYS A 31 14.37 -8.99 -7.81
CA LYS A 31 14.72 -9.38 -9.18
C LYS A 31 13.70 -10.39 -9.70
N LEU A 32 13.44 -10.34 -11.01
CA LEU A 32 12.54 -11.29 -11.65
C LEU A 32 13.22 -12.65 -11.79
N ASP A 33 12.46 -13.72 -11.55
CA ASP A 33 12.86 -15.09 -11.87
C ASP A 33 12.88 -15.29 -13.39
N VAL A 34 14.07 -15.60 -13.93
CA VAL A 34 14.26 -15.86 -15.36
C VAL A 34 13.97 -17.33 -15.65
N LEU A 35 12.89 -17.57 -16.39
CA LEU A 35 12.39 -18.89 -16.78
C LEU A 35 12.67 -19.16 -18.26
N GLY A 36 13.95 -19.26 -18.62
CA GLY A 36 14.40 -19.59 -19.97
C GLY A 36 15.66 -18.84 -20.41
N ASP A 37 16.12 -19.10 -21.63
CA ASP A 37 17.37 -18.54 -22.14
C ASP A 37 17.19 -17.11 -22.69
N LYS A 38 18.16 -16.23 -22.42
CA LYS A 38 18.36 -14.91 -23.04
C LYS A 38 17.30 -13.84 -22.74
N VAL A 39 16.66 -13.88 -21.57
CA VAL A 39 15.73 -12.84 -21.13
C VAL A 39 16.25 -11.98 -19.98
N ASP A 40 17.55 -12.10 -19.62
CA ASP A 40 18.17 -11.37 -18.50
C ASP A 40 18.12 -9.85 -18.67
N ALA A 41 18.30 -9.37 -19.91
CA ALA A 41 18.19 -7.96 -20.23
C ALA A 41 16.76 -7.44 -19.98
N GLN A 42 15.75 -8.19 -20.40
CA GLN A 42 14.34 -7.83 -20.21
C GLN A 42 13.95 -7.89 -18.73
N ALA A 43 14.41 -8.91 -17.99
CA ALA A 43 14.24 -9.00 -16.55
C ALA A 43 14.78 -7.75 -15.82
N THR A 44 15.97 -7.30 -16.23
CA THR A 44 16.59 -6.08 -15.69
C THR A 44 15.80 -4.83 -16.05
N GLN A 45 15.30 -4.72 -17.30
CA GLN A 45 14.46 -3.60 -17.73
C GLN A 45 13.17 -3.51 -16.91
N VAL A 46 12.49 -4.64 -16.68
CA VAL A 46 11.26 -4.68 -15.86
C VAL A 46 11.56 -4.27 -14.41
N PHE A 47 12.63 -4.82 -13.83
CA PHE A 47 13.05 -4.50 -12.47
C PHE A 47 13.31 -3.00 -12.28
N GLU A 48 14.12 -2.39 -13.15
CA GLU A 48 14.44 -0.97 -13.07
C GLU A 48 13.23 -0.07 -13.39
N ALA A 49 12.37 -0.48 -14.33
CA ALA A 49 11.15 0.25 -14.65
C ALA A 49 10.19 0.29 -13.45
N ILE A 50 10.00 -0.83 -12.74
CA ILE A 50 9.15 -0.88 -11.52
C ILE A 50 9.72 0.02 -10.43
N ARG A 51 11.03 -0.06 -10.17
CA ARG A 51 11.69 0.79 -9.17
C ARG A 51 11.52 2.27 -9.50
N THR A 52 11.77 2.62 -10.77
CA THR A 52 11.61 3.99 -11.25
C THR A 52 10.17 4.47 -11.11
N ALA A 53 9.19 3.63 -11.43
CA ALA A 53 7.78 3.97 -11.25
C ALA A 53 7.41 4.19 -9.78
N ILE A 54 7.93 3.39 -8.84
CA ILE A 54 7.70 3.58 -7.40
C ILE A 54 8.36 4.86 -6.90
N MET A 55 9.61 5.14 -7.27
CA MET A 55 10.30 6.39 -6.86
C MET A 55 9.60 7.66 -7.35
N ASN A 56 8.86 7.56 -8.46
CA ASN A 56 8.10 8.68 -9.02
C ASN A 56 6.65 8.72 -8.52
N ALA A 57 6.19 7.71 -7.78
CA ALA A 57 4.87 7.71 -7.17
C ALA A 57 4.91 8.50 -5.86
N GLU A 58 3.86 9.26 -5.58
CA GLU A 58 3.77 10.05 -4.34
C GLU A 58 3.36 9.19 -3.13
N ASP A 59 2.75 8.02 -3.37
CA ASP A 59 2.13 7.16 -2.36
C ASP A 59 3.04 6.03 -1.83
N PHE A 60 4.23 5.85 -2.40
CA PHE A 60 5.08 4.69 -2.15
C PHE A 60 6.55 5.06 -2.03
N ASP A 61 7.26 4.39 -1.12
CA ASP A 61 8.70 4.53 -0.96
C ASP A 61 9.39 3.23 -1.36
N LEU A 62 10.56 3.30 -2.00
CA LEU A 62 11.38 2.12 -2.24
C LEU A 62 12.14 1.73 -0.98
N ASP A 63 12.05 0.46 -0.62
CA ASP A 63 12.90 -0.11 0.41
C ASP A 63 14.33 -0.37 -0.11
N ALA A 64 15.31 -0.16 0.77
CA ALA A 64 16.73 -0.31 0.43
C ALA A 64 17.17 -1.77 0.26
N ASN A 65 16.47 -2.73 0.87
CA ASN A 65 16.76 -4.16 0.80
C ASN A 65 16.11 -4.82 -0.43
N GLY A 66 15.23 -4.12 -1.14
CA GLY A 66 14.68 -4.58 -2.41
C GLY A 66 15.74 -4.52 -3.51
N GLY A 67 16.15 -5.68 -4.02
CA GLY A 67 16.89 -5.76 -5.29
C GLY A 67 18.00 -6.78 -5.37
N ASP A 68 18.39 -7.39 -4.25
CA ASP A 68 19.55 -8.28 -4.25
C ASP A 68 19.22 -9.69 -4.73
N LEU A 69 17.99 -10.16 -4.49
CA LEU A 69 17.57 -11.55 -4.67
C LEU A 69 16.31 -11.66 -5.55
N THR A 70 16.14 -12.80 -6.22
CA THR A 70 14.84 -13.21 -6.79
C THR A 70 13.93 -13.84 -5.72
N TYR A 71 12.64 -14.02 -6.03
CA TYR A 71 11.74 -14.68 -5.10
C TYR A 71 12.13 -16.14 -4.85
N THR A 72 12.59 -16.85 -5.87
CA THR A 72 13.10 -18.23 -5.68
C THR A 72 14.31 -18.27 -4.75
N GLU A 73 15.25 -17.33 -4.87
CA GLU A 73 16.42 -17.26 -3.97
C GLU A 73 15.99 -16.94 -2.53
N MET A 74 15.03 -16.02 -2.37
CA MET A 74 14.43 -15.70 -1.08
C MET A 74 13.76 -16.93 -0.44
N GLN A 75 13.00 -17.72 -1.20
CA GLN A 75 12.41 -18.97 -0.72
C GLN A 75 13.45 -19.96 -0.22
N MET A 76 14.64 -20.03 -0.85
CA MET A 76 15.73 -20.87 -0.38
C MET A 76 16.32 -20.39 0.95
N VAL A 77 16.39 -19.06 1.15
CA VAL A 77 16.93 -18.46 2.39
C VAL A 77 15.98 -18.65 3.56
N THR A 78 14.66 -18.49 3.37
CA THR A 78 13.66 -18.67 4.44
C THR A 78 13.21 -20.11 4.64
N GLY A 79 13.54 -21.02 3.73
CA GLY A 79 13.04 -22.39 3.76
C GLY A 79 11.56 -22.50 3.40
N CYS A 80 11.00 -21.51 2.70
CA CYS A 80 9.64 -21.52 2.18
C CYS A 80 9.53 -22.54 1.04
N ASP A 81 8.95 -23.71 1.28
CA ASP A 81 8.87 -24.81 0.35
C ASP A 81 7.70 -24.68 -0.65
N LYS A 82 7.97 -23.98 -1.76
CA LYS A 82 7.28 -24.02 -3.08
C LYS A 82 5.76 -23.88 -3.18
N GLU A 83 4.99 -23.93 -2.12
CA GLU A 83 3.61 -23.52 -2.15
C GLU A 83 3.60 -22.01 -1.88
N SER A 84 3.18 -21.25 -2.89
CA SER A 84 2.86 -19.82 -2.84
C SER A 84 1.73 -19.57 -1.84
N SER A 85 2.00 -19.86 -0.58
CA SER A 85 1.15 -19.64 0.56
C SER A 85 1.36 -18.20 1.01
N ILE A 86 0.27 -17.58 1.44
CA ILE A 86 0.27 -16.22 1.99
C ILE A 86 1.36 -16.04 3.06
N ALA A 87 1.58 -17.09 3.88
CA ALA A 87 2.61 -17.13 4.91
C ALA A 87 4.05 -16.94 4.36
N CYS A 88 4.35 -17.44 3.16
CA CYS A 88 5.68 -17.26 2.55
C CYS A 88 5.89 -15.81 2.12
N TYR A 89 4.85 -15.15 1.60
CA TYR A 89 4.93 -13.75 1.23
C TYR A 89 5.06 -12.84 2.46
N ASP A 90 4.33 -13.13 3.54
CA ASP A 90 4.49 -12.42 4.81
C ASP A 90 5.91 -12.57 5.38
N THR A 91 6.47 -13.79 5.35
CA THR A 91 7.85 -14.03 5.81
C THR A 91 8.87 -13.26 4.96
N ALA A 92 8.65 -13.15 3.65
CA ALA A 92 9.51 -12.37 2.77
C ALA A 92 9.41 -10.86 3.07
N CYS A 93 8.20 -10.34 3.32
CA CYS A 93 8.00 -8.97 3.80
C CYS A 93 8.78 -8.71 5.10
N GLU A 94 8.66 -9.59 6.09
CA GLU A 94 9.39 -9.48 7.36
C GLU A 94 10.91 -9.52 7.17
N THR A 95 11.40 -10.41 6.31
CA THR A 95 12.85 -10.56 6.06
C THR A 95 13.44 -9.34 5.36
N LEU A 96 12.70 -8.76 4.41
CA LEU A 96 13.11 -7.56 3.70
C LEU A 96 12.85 -6.27 4.51
N GLY A 97 12.09 -6.36 5.61
CA GLY A 97 11.73 -5.21 6.42
C GLY A 97 10.73 -4.26 5.74
N ALA A 98 10.01 -4.75 4.73
CA ALA A 98 9.05 -3.96 3.95
C ALA A 98 7.63 -4.57 4.06
N PRO A 99 6.58 -3.76 4.34
CA PRO A 99 5.20 -4.22 4.42
C PRO A 99 4.63 -4.67 3.06
N ALA A 100 5.33 -4.35 1.97
CA ALA A 100 4.98 -4.79 0.63
C ALA A 100 6.20 -5.28 -0.15
N ILE A 101 5.98 -6.28 -1.00
CA ILE A 101 6.99 -6.82 -1.92
C ILE A 101 6.44 -6.85 -3.34
N VAL A 102 7.33 -6.62 -4.30
CA VAL A 102 7.05 -6.83 -5.73
C VAL A 102 8.02 -7.89 -6.24
N PHE A 103 7.47 -8.97 -6.78
CA PHE A 103 8.24 -10.08 -7.33
C PHE A 103 7.56 -10.62 -8.58
N GLY A 104 8.25 -11.45 -9.35
CA GLY A 104 7.68 -11.98 -10.57
C GLY A 104 8.64 -12.85 -11.35
N SER A 105 8.17 -13.30 -12.51
CA SER A 105 8.95 -14.13 -13.42
C SER A 105 8.79 -13.67 -14.85
N ILE A 106 9.82 -13.88 -15.66
CA ILE A 106 9.79 -13.68 -17.11
C ILE A 106 10.23 -14.95 -17.82
N LYS A 107 9.46 -15.38 -18.82
CA LYS A 107 9.74 -16.56 -19.64
C LYS A 107 10.32 -16.18 -21.00
N THR A 108 10.91 -17.17 -21.69
CA THR A 108 11.30 -17.03 -23.09
C THR A 108 10.15 -16.47 -23.94
N GLY A 109 10.43 -15.45 -24.74
CA GLY A 109 9.41 -14.73 -25.52
C GLY A 109 8.84 -13.49 -24.82
N GLY A 110 9.28 -13.20 -23.59
CA GLY A 110 8.94 -11.96 -22.88
C GLY A 110 7.68 -12.05 -22.04
N GLU A 111 7.02 -13.21 -21.96
CA GLU A 111 5.86 -13.41 -21.09
C GLU A 111 6.26 -13.15 -19.63
N THR A 112 5.75 -12.06 -19.08
CA THR A 112 6.12 -11.54 -17.77
C THR A 112 4.90 -11.56 -16.86
N HIS A 113 5.08 -12.06 -15.65
CA HIS A 113 4.08 -12.04 -14.59
C HIS A 113 4.70 -11.39 -13.36
N VAL A 114 4.15 -10.26 -12.94
CA VAL A 114 4.59 -9.54 -11.74
C VAL A 114 3.43 -9.45 -10.76
N VAL A 115 3.74 -9.67 -9.49
CA VAL A 115 2.82 -9.66 -8.35
C VAL A 115 3.31 -8.61 -7.36
N TRP A 116 2.39 -7.73 -6.96
CA TRP A 116 2.54 -6.85 -5.81
C TRP A 116 1.76 -7.46 -4.65
N TYR A 117 2.47 -7.81 -3.59
CA TYR A 117 1.89 -8.33 -2.36
C TYR A 117 2.03 -7.30 -1.22
N LYS A 118 1.00 -7.17 -0.40
CA LYS A 118 1.00 -6.37 0.84
C LYS A 118 0.69 -7.29 2.02
N SER A 119 1.54 -7.29 3.04
CA SER A 119 1.32 -8.08 4.24
C SER A 119 0.02 -7.68 4.94
N GLY A 120 -0.75 -8.66 5.41
CA GLY A 120 -2.08 -8.46 5.99
C GLY A 120 -3.22 -8.16 5.00
N VAL A 121 -2.91 -7.82 3.75
CA VAL A 121 -3.92 -7.59 2.68
C VAL A 121 -3.96 -8.76 1.69
N GLY A 122 -2.78 -9.27 1.31
CA GLY A 122 -2.60 -10.28 0.28
C GLY A 122 -2.07 -9.70 -1.03
N VAL A 123 -2.40 -10.36 -2.15
CA VAL A 123 -2.07 -9.84 -3.48
C VAL A 123 -2.84 -8.54 -3.73
N PHE A 124 -2.10 -7.44 -3.74
CA PHE A 124 -2.61 -6.10 -3.99
C PHE A 124 -2.96 -5.94 -5.47
N ARG A 125 -2.03 -6.33 -6.34
CA ARG A 125 -2.19 -6.29 -7.80
C ARG A 125 -1.32 -7.37 -8.45
N GLU A 126 -1.77 -7.89 -9.58
CA GLU A 126 -0.95 -8.70 -10.48
C GLU A 126 -1.04 -8.16 -11.92
N VAL A 127 0.06 -8.21 -12.65
CA VAL A 127 0.13 -7.83 -14.05
C VAL A 127 0.78 -8.96 -14.85
N LYS A 128 0.07 -9.43 -15.87
CA LYS A 128 0.54 -10.40 -16.85
C LYS A 128 0.60 -9.71 -18.21
N MET A 129 1.78 -9.63 -18.81
CA MET A 129 1.96 -9.05 -20.15
C MET A 129 3.26 -9.51 -20.80
N THR A 130 3.39 -9.29 -22.11
CA THR A 130 4.62 -9.56 -22.84
C THR A 130 5.52 -8.32 -22.84
N VAL A 131 6.76 -8.49 -22.40
CA VAL A 131 7.81 -7.46 -22.39
C VAL A 131 8.90 -7.84 -23.38
N THR A 132 9.06 -7.03 -24.42
CA THR A 132 10.06 -7.26 -25.48
C THR A 132 11.16 -6.20 -25.49
N ASP A 133 10.92 -5.05 -24.87
CA ASP A 133 11.76 -3.86 -24.90
C ASP A 133 11.51 -2.95 -23.68
N GLN A 134 12.24 -1.84 -23.59
CA GLN A 134 12.08 -0.88 -22.50
C GLN A 134 10.67 -0.26 -22.46
N ALA A 135 10.06 0.03 -23.61
CA ALA A 135 8.75 0.67 -23.64
C ALA A 135 7.64 -0.24 -23.06
N SER A 136 7.71 -1.53 -23.36
CA SER A 136 6.82 -2.54 -22.76
C SER A 136 7.13 -2.79 -21.28
N ALA A 137 8.39 -2.66 -20.85
CA ALA A 137 8.74 -2.69 -19.42
C ALA A 137 8.17 -1.48 -18.65
N ASP A 138 8.27 -0.28 -19.22
CA ASP A 138 7.71 0.95 -18.64
C ASP A 138 6.18 0.89 -18.58
N ALA A 139 5.53 0.33 -19.62
CA ALA A 139 4.09 0.09 -19.63
C ALA A 139 3.67 -0.93 -18.55
N LEU A 140 4.47 -1.98 -18.31
CA LEU A 140 4.25 -2.92 -17.22
C LEU A 140 4.31 -2.22 -15.88
N ALA A 141 5.38 -1.48 -15.63
CA ALA A 141 5.59 -0.75 -14.38
C ALA A 141 4.48 0.27 -14.13
N SER A 142 4.09 1.03 -15.15
CA SER A 142 2.96 1.98 -15.08
C SER A 142 1.65 1.26 -14.72
N LYS A 143 1.35 0.14 -15.37
CA LYS A 143 0.17 -0.67 -15.06
C LYS A 143 0.26 -1.35 -13.69
N LEU A 144 1.43 -1.56 -13.13
CA LEU A 144 1.58 -2.17 -11.82
C LEU A 144 1.48 -1.13 -10.68
N VAL A 145 2.11 0.03 -10.87
CA VAL A 145 2.34 1.03 -9.81
C VAL A 145 1.37 2.19 -9.85
N VAL A 146 1.15 2.76 -11.05
CA VAL A 146 0.28 3.92 -11.20
C VAL A 146 -1.17 3.45 -11.31
N GLY A 147 -1.42 2.51 -12.23
CA GLY A 147 -2.73 1.95 -12.48
C GLY A 147 -3.81 2.98 -12.86
N SER A 148 -5.04 2.49 -12.96
CA SER A 148 -6.22 3.36 -13.04
C SER A 148 -6.77 3.66 -11.63
N LYS A 149 -7.37 4.83 -11.44
CA LYS A 149 -8.07 5.18 -10.19
C LYS A 149 -9.52 4.72 -10.25
N GLY A 150 -10.02 4.15 -9.16
CA GLY A 150 -11.43 3.88 -8.91
C GLY A 150 -11.89 4.63 -7.67
N GLN A 151 -13.16 4.47 -7.33
CA GLN A 151 -13.77 5.11 -6.17
C GLN A 151 -14.32 4.09 -5.20
N LEU A 152 -14.13 4.33 -3.90
CA LEU A 152 -14.74 3.55 -2.83
C LEU A 152 -15.77 4.41 -2.10
N ILE A 153 -16.99 3.88 -1.97
CA ILE A 153 -18.01 4.41 -1.08
C ILE A 153 -18.17 3.47 0.12
N VAL A 154 -18.03 4.03 1.32
CA VAL A 154 -18.20 3.31 2.59
C VAL A 154 -19.45 3.79 3.30
N THR A 155 -20.38 2.87 3.52
CA THR A 155 -21.60 3.12 4.29
C THR A 155 -21.64 2.26 5.55
N SER A 156 -22.38 2.70 6.56
CA SER A 156 -22.55 1.97 7.81
C SER A 156 -23.88 2.28 8.47
N ASN A 157 -24.43 1.32 9.23
CA ASN A 157 -25.57 1.54 10.13
C ASN A 157 -25.28 2.60 11.21
N VAL A 158 -24.00 2.92 11.48
CA VAL A 158 -23.59 3.99 12.38
C VAL A 158 -22.86 5.08 11.59
N PRO A 159 -23.51 6.22 11.29
CA PRO A 159 -22.88 7.29 10.52
C PRO A 159 -21.74 7.96 11.28
N GLY A 160 -20.78 8.50 10.55
CA GLY A 160 -19.64 9.23 11.12
C GLY A 160 -18.70 8.33 11.92
N ALA A 161 -18.58 7.05 11.55
CA ALA A 161 -17.48 6.21 12.01
C ALA A 161 -16.22 6.54 11.20
N ASP A 162 -15.06 6.54 11.82
CA ASP A 162 -13.79 6.74 11.11
C ASP A 162 -13.52 5.55 10.19
N VAL A 163 -13.26 5.82 8.92
CA VAL A 163 -12.95 4.82 7.89
C VAL A 163 -11.44 4.71 7.74
N PHE A 164 -10.95 3.49 7.81
CA PHE A 164 -9.56 3.13 7.60
C PHE A 164 -9.43 2.18 6.42
N VAL A 165 -8.51 2.49 5.51
CA VAL A 165 -8.13 1.65 4.38
C VAL A 165 -6.68 1.24 4.59
N ASP A 166 -6.41 -0.06 4.66
CA ASP A 166 -5.10 -0.65 5.01
C ASP A 166 -4.52 -0.05 6.30
N GLY A 167 -5.39 0.24 7.27
CA GLY A 167 -5.01 0.84 8.55
C GLY A 167 -4.81 2.36 8.53
N LYS A 168 -4.85 3.02 7.36
CA LYS A 168 -4.77 4.48 7.22
C LYS A 168 -6.16 5.11 7.27
N ARG A 169 -6.37 6.11 8.13
CA ARG A 169 -7.64 6.85 8.20
C ARG A 169 -7.81 7.70 6.94
N VAL A 170 -8.88 7.46 6.18
CA VAL A 170 -9.15 8.13 4.91
C VAL A 170 -10.42 8.99 4.92
N GLY A 171 -11.31 8.80 5.90
CA GLY A 171 -12.56 9.55 5.94
C GLY A 171 -13.51 9.09 7.03
N MET A 172 -14.80 9.32 6.79
CA MET A 172 -15.88 8.90 7.67
C MET A 172 -16.98 8.17 6.89
N SER A 173 -17.64 7.21 7.54
CA SER A 173 -18.78 6.48 6.97
C SER A 173 -20.02 7.36 6.88
N ALA A 174 -20.85 7.12 5.87
CA ALA A 174 -22.19 7.69 5.80
C ALA A 174 -23.25 6.62 6.07
N GLU A 175 -24.44 7.04 6.51
CA GLU A 175 -25.59 6.14 6.65
C GLU A 175 -26.12 5.71 5.28
N PHE A 176 -26.17 6.66 4.34
CA PHE A 176 -26.66 6.46 3.00
C PHE A 176 -25.62 6.87 1.97
N LYS A 177 -25.64 6.18 0.82
CA LYS A 177 -24.70 6.39 -0.28
C LYS A 177 -24.72 7.82 -0.82
N GLU A 178 -25.87 8.48 -0.85
CA GLU A 178 -26.01 9.84 -1.39
C GLU A 178 -25.25 10.88 -0.56
N ASN A 179 -24.99 10.58 0.71
CA ASN A 179 -24.26 11.45 1.63
C ASN A 179 -22.80 10.97 1.85
N ALA A 180 -22.40 9.87 1.20
CA ALA A 180 -21.06 9.34 1.32
C ALA A 180 -20.09 10.15 0.47
N THR A 181 -18.91 10.44 1.02
CA THR A 181 -17.81 11.03 0.26
C THR A 181 -17.05 9.92 -0.46
N PRO A 182 -16.96 9.92 -1.80
CA PRO A 182 -16.16 8.95 -2.53
C PRO A 182 -14.68 9.10 -2.16
N ILE A 183 -14.01 7.96 -1.96
CA ILE A 183 -12.57 7.90 -1.70
C ILE A 183 -11.89 7.41 -2.97
N ASP A 184 -11.05 8.25 -3.58
CA ASP A 184 -10.28 7.86 -4.76
C ASP A 184 -9.14 6.94 -4.34
N LEU A 185 -9.10 5.74 -4.91
CA LEU A 185 -8.06 4.74 -4.66
C LEU A 185 -7.53 4.22 -5.99
N VAL A 186 -6.23 3.96 -6.04
CA VAL A 186 -5.63 3.23 -7.16
C VAL A 186 -6.22 1.82 -7.20
N GLU A 187 -6.48 1.27 -8.39
CA GLU A 187 -7.04 -0.08 -8.51
C GLU A 187 -6.18 -1.11 -7.78
N GLY A 188 -6.81 -2.10 -7.17
CA GLY A 188 -6.13 -3.06 -6.31
C GLY A 188 -7.01 -3.54 -5.16
N LYS A 189 -6.46 -4.47 -4.38
CA LYS A 189 -7.12 -5.05 -3.21
C LYS A 189 -6.81 -4.24 -1.95
N TYR A 190 -7.83 -3.94 -1.15
CA TYR A 190 -7.68 -3.20 0.10
C TYR A 190 -8.45 -3.86 1.23
N ILE A 191 -8.03 -3.58 2.45
CA ILE A 191 -8.73 -3.93 3.68
C ILE A 191 -9.37 -2.68 4.27
N VAL A 192 -10.70 -2.68 4.34
CA VAL A 192 -11.49 -1.59 4.92
C VAL A 192 -11.92 -1.95 6.33
N THR A 193 -11.66 -1.06 7.27
CA THR A 193 -12.14 -1.16 8.65
C THR A 193 -12.79 0.15 9.07
N ILE A 194 -13.78 0.08 9.95
CA ILE A 194 -14.38 1.29 10.54
C ILE A 194 -14.27 1.25 12.05
N ARG A 195 -14.14 2.43 12.66
CA ARG A 195 -14.06 2.59 14.11
C ARG A 195 -14.93 3.73 14.58
N LYS A 196 -15.63 3.51 15.69
CA LYS A 196 -16.34 4.56 16.42
C LYS A 196 -16.32 4.26 17.90
N ASP A 197 -16.16 5.28 18.73
CA ASP A 197 -16.14 5.12 20.18
C ASP A 197 -17.51 4.63 20.68
N GLY A 198 -17.50 3.70 21.64
CA GLY A 198 -18.71 3.04 22.17
C GLY A 198 -19.24 1.87 21.33
N PHE A 199 -18.62 1.59 20.17
CA PHE A 199 -18.96 0.45 19.32
C PHE A 199 -17.83 -0.57 19.29
N THR A 200 -18.18 -1.83 19.03
CA THR A 200 -17.19 -2.88 18.78
C THR A 200 -16.47 -2.62 17.47
N LYS A 201 -15.18 -2.98 17.40
CA LYS A 201 -14.46 -3.01 16.13
C LYS A 201 -15.01 -4.18 15.31
N GLU A 202 -15.47 -3.90 14.10
CA GLU A 202 -15.93 -4.95 13.18
C GLU A 202 -14.79 -5.60 12.42
N ASP A 203 -15.11 -6.76 11.84
CA ASP A 203 -14.21 -7.55 11.03
C ASP A 203 -13.76 -6.76 9.80
N ALA A 204 -12.49 -6.90 9.47
CA ALA A 204 -11.89 -6.21 8.35
C ALA A 204 -12.48 -6.73 7.03
N VAL A 205 -13.00 -5.84 6.19
CA VAL A 205 -13.64 -6.21 4.92
C VAL A 205 -12.65 -6.03 3.77
N SER A 206 -12.39 -7.11 3.04
CA SER A 206 -11.60 -7.05 1.80
C SER A 206 -12.45 -6.51 0.65
N VAL A 207 -11.99 -5.44 0.00
CA VAL A 207 -12.60 -4.87 -1.21
C VAL A 207 -11.59 -4.84 -2.35
N VAL A 208 -12.06 -5.03 -3.59
CA VAL A 208 -11.25 -4.84 -4.80
C VAL A 208 -11.75 -3.59 -5.49
N ILE A 209 -10.85 -2.64 -5.73
CA ILE A 209 -11.09 -1.44 -6.50
C ILE A 209 -10.68 -1.69 -7.94
N GLU A 210 -11.58 -1.41 -8.87
CA GLU A 210 -11.32 -1.48 -10.30
C GLU A 210 -11.23 -0.06 -10.86
N GLY A 211 -10.33 0.14 -11.83
CA GLY A 211 -10.18 1.42 -12.52
C GLY A 211 -11.48 1.93 -13.12
N ASP A 212 -11.71 3.24 -13.00
CA ASP A 212 -12.87 3.97 -13.53
C ASP A 212 -14.24 3.45 -13.04
N LYS A 213 -14.24 2.65 -11.95
CA LYS A 213 -15.45 2.10 -11.34
C LYS A 213 -15.59 2.54 -9.91
N MET A 214 -16.82 2.41 -9.42
CA MET A 214 -17.18 2.69 -8.04
C MET A 214 -17.48 1.36 -7.32
N ALA A 215 -16.72 1.09 -6.28
CA ALA A 215 -16.96 0.01 -5.33
C ALA A 215 -17.76 0.54 -4.14
N GLU A 216 -18.67 -0.29 -3.64
CA GLU A 216 -19.51 0.03 -2.49
C GLU A 216 -19.33 -1.03 -1.43
N VAL A 217 -19.12 -0.60 -0.19
CA VAL A 217 -19.08 -1.47 0.98
C VAL A 217 -20.02 -0.93 2.04
N HIS A 218 -20.81 -1.83 2.62
CA HIS A 218 -21.66 -1.55 3.76
C HIS A 218 -21.18 -2.37 4.96
N ILE A 219 -20.86 -1.69 6.05
CA ILE A 219 -20.32 -2.30 7.27
C ILE A 219 -21.27 -2.01 8.42
N ASN A 220 -21.80 -3.07 9.03
CA ASN A 220 -22.60 -2.94 10.24
C ASN A 220 -21.67 -2.74 11.45
N MET A 221 -22.16 -2.15 12.53
CA MET A 221 -21.45 -2.07 13.80
C MET A 221 -22.40 -2.47 14.93
N ALA A 222 -21.91 -3.30 15.84
CA ALA A 222 -22.58 -3.63 17.09
C ALA A 222 -22.08 -2.75 18.24
N VAL A 223 -22.99 -2.41 19.16
CA VAL A 223 -22.66 -1.66 20.39
C VAL A 223 -21.70 -2.49 21.26
N ALA A 224 -20.66 -1.85 21.80
CA ALA A 224 -19.75 -2.52 22.73
C ALA A 224 -20.48 -2.83 24.04
N THR A 225 -20.72 -4.12 24.29
CA THR A 225 -21.30 -4.62 25.55
C THR A 225 -20.25 -4.92 26.62
N ASP A 226 -18.96 -4.77 26.28
CA ASP A 226 -17.84 -4.96 27.22
C ASP A 226 -17.70 -3.73 28.16
N PRO A 227 -17.83 -3.93 29.49
CA PRO A 227 -17.73 -2.85 30.48
C PRO A 227 -16.37 -2.11 30.48
N GLU A 228 -15.28 -2.69 29.97
CA GLU A 228 -13.97 -2.01 29.91
C GLU A 228 -13.91 -0.96 28.79
N VAL A 229 -14.57 -1.21 27.66
CA VAL A 229 -14.69 -0.28 26.51
C VAL A 229 -15.66 0.85 26.83
N VAL A 230 -16.77 0.55 27.52
CA VAL A 230 -17.77 1.54 27.97
C VAL A 230 -17.16 2.55 28.96
N ARG A 231 -16.29 2.11 29.87
CA ARG A 231 -15.64 3.01 30.85
C ARG A 231 -14.70 4.04 30.23
N ARG A 232 -14.02 3.71 29.13
CA ARG A 232 -13.18 4.69 28.40
C ARG A 232 -14.00 5.73 27.63
N GLY A 233 -15.19 5.37 27.14
CA GLY A 233 -16.08 6.31 26.44
C GLY A 233 -16.74 7.37 27.33
N ILE A 234 -16.86 7.11 28.63
CA ILE A 234 -17.55 8.01 29.58
C ILE A 234 -16.66 9.16 30.08
N LEU A 235 -15.32 9.03 30.05
CA LEU A 235 -14.41 10.00 30.67
C LEU A 235 -14.06 11.24 29.81
N ILE A 236 -14.52 11.32 28.56
CA ILE A 236 -14.25 12.46 27.65
C ILE A 236 -15.49 13.35 27.43
N GLY A 237 -16.62 13.01 28.06
CA GLY A 237 -17.91 13.70 27.91
C GLY A 237 -18.44 14.37 29.17
N GLY A 238 -17.55 14.77 30.09
CA GLY A 238 -17.90 15.49 31.32
C GLY A 238 -17.45 16.93 31.30
#